data_AF-A0A962ZAH0-F1
#
_entry.id   AF-A0A962ZAH0-F1
#
_cell.length_a   1.000
_cell.length_b   1.000
_cell.length_c   1.000
_cell.angle_alpha   90.00
_cell.angle_beta   90.00
_cell.angle_gamma   90.00
#
_symmetry.space_group_name_H-M   'P 1'
#
loop_
_entity.id
_entity.type
_entity.pdbx_description
1 polymer ?
#
loop_
_entity_poly.entity_id
_entity_poly.type
_entity_poly.pdbx_seq_one_letter_code
_entity_poly.pdbx_strand_id
1 'polypeptide(L)'
;MNGMAVDSSCRPAYEAIRSWLENTSHDILETKRLDAEALFRRIGITFAVYFEGGDPERLIPFDIVPRVLDASEWSFLERGLEQRIRALNAFIKDVYHDREIIRAGVVPERLVLQNDSFCVEMEQVDVPGDVYTHIAGIDMVRVGPDEFYVLEDNCRTPSGVSYMLENREVMTRLFPDLFARHSIEPVSHYGEELLEMLSTVAPPNCNGDPTVVLMTPGAYNSAYFEHTFLADEMGIELVEAADLIVEDL
;
A
#
# COMPACT_ATOMS: atom_id res chain seq x y z
N MET A 1 -25.09 14.73 20.81
CA MET A 1 -24.03 14.14 21.64
C MET A 1 -24.59 12.85 22.24
N ASN A 2 -24.54 11.75 21.50
CA ASN A 2 -24.84 10.44 22.05
C ASN A 2 -23.50 9.79 22.38
N GLY A 3 -23.06 9.91 23.64
CA GLY A 3 -21.94 9.14 24.15
C GLY A 3 -22.35 7.68 24.17
N MET A 4 -21.88 6.90 23.20
CA MET A 4 -21.87 5.44 23.34
C MET A 4 -21.10 5.12 24.62
N ALA A 5 -21.76 4.42 25.55
CA ALA A 5 -21.07 3.84 26.69
C ALA A 5 -19.99 2.91 26.11
N VAL A 6 -18.73 3.27 26.33
CA VAL A 6 -17.60 2.44 25.93
C VAL A 6 -17.64 1.21 26.83
N ASP A 7 -18.06 0.08 26.27
CA ASP A 7 -17.89 -1.20 26.94
C ASP A 7 -16.39 -1.36 27.22
N SER A 8 -16.03 -1.46 28.51
CA SER A 8 -14.65 -1.62 28.95
C SER A 8 -14.13 -3.05 28.75
N SER A 9 -14.95 -3.95 28.19
CA SER A 9 -14.53 -5.31 27.85
C SER A 9 -13.51 -5.29 26.71
N CYS A 10 -12.50 -6.16 26.81
CA CYS A 10 -11.53 -6.35 25.73
C CYS A 10 -12.22 -7.06 24.57
N ARG A 11 -12.05 -6.56 23.34
CA ARG A 11 -12.57 -7.22 22.14
C ARG A 11 -11.93 -8.61 21.98
N PRO A 12 -12.67 -9.65 21.56
CA PRO A 12 -12.14 -11.01 21.43
C PRO A 12 -10.84 -11.11 20.63
N ALA A 13 -10.75 -10.39 19.50
CA ALA A 13 -9.56 -10.35 18.65
C ALA A 13 -8.29 -9.84 19.36
N TYR A 14 -8.43 -9.14 20.49
CA TYR A 14 -7.34 -8.58 21.27
C TYR A 14 -7.05 -9.35 22.57
N GLU A 15 -7.79 -10.40 22.90
CA GLU A 15 -7.63 -11.12 24.19
C GLU A 15 -6.21 -11.68 24.38
N ALA A 16 -5.64 -12.26 23.32
CA ALA A 16 -4.29 -12.80 23.36
C ALA A 16 -3.22 -11.70 23.50
N ILE A 17 -3.42 -10.55 22.86
CA ILE A 17 -2.56 -9.36 23.02
C ILE A 17 -2.68 -8.79 24.43
N ARG A 18 -3.90 -8.67 24.96
CA ARG A 18 -4.13 -8.23 26.35
C ARG A 18 -3.40 -9.14 27.32
N SER A 19 -3.59 -10.45 27.19
CA SER A 19 -2.91 -11.44 28.04
C SER A 19 -1.39 -11.32 27.92
N TRP A 20 -0.85 -11.12 26.71
CA TRP A 20 0.58 -10.91 26.52
C TRP A 20 1.08 -9.62 27.21
N LEU A 21 0.35 -8.50 27.07
CA LEU A 21 0.69 -7.23 27.73
C LEU A 21 0.64 -7.35 29.26
N GLU A 22 -0.39 -7.99 29.81
CA GLU A 22 -0.55 -8.19 31.26
C GLU A 22 0.57 -9.06 31.87
N ASN A 23 1.14 -9.97 31.07
CA ASN A 23 2.20 -10.88 31.50
C ASN A 23 3.62 -10.43 31.11
N THR A 24 3.76 -9.30 30.41
CA THR A 24 5.07 -8.75 30.02
C THR A 24 5.41 -7.56 30.90
N SER A 25 6.60 -7.58 31.52
CA SER A 25 7.01 -6.45 32.38
C SER A 25 7.27 -5.20 31.55
N HIS A 26 7.07 -4.04 32.17
CA HIS A 26 7.33 -2.73 31.54
C HIS A 26 8.78 -2.61 31.04
N ASP A 27 9.76 -3.13 31.78
CA ASP A 27 11.17 -3.10 31.39
C ASP A 27 11.44 -3.91 30.11
N ILE A 28 10.74 -5.04 29.92
CA ILE A 28 10.84 -5.84 28.69
C ILE A 28 10.20 -5.07 27.53
N LEU A 29 9.04 -4.45 27.73
CA LEU A 29 8.38 -3.66 26.68
C LEU A 29 9.25 -2.49 26.24
N GLU A 30 9.86 -1.76 27.19
CA GLU A 30 10.77 -0.65 26.86
C GLU A 30 12.03 -1.14 26.14
N THR A 31 12.60 -2.27 26.57
CA THR A 31 13.74 -2.89 25.86
C THR A 31 13.36 -3.24 24.43
N LYS A 32 12.19 -3.86 24.21
CA LYS A 32 11.71 -4.23 22.88
C LYS A 32 11.41 -3.02 22.00
N ARG A 33 10.91 -1.93 22.59
CA ARG A 33 10.71 -0.64 21.90
C ARG A 33 12.04 -0.07 21.41
N LEU A 34 13.07 -0.06 22.26
CA LEU A 34 14.41 0.39 21.90
C LEU A 34 15.05 -0.52 20.84
N ASP A 35 14.87 -1.85 20.95
CA ASP A 35 15.32 -2.81 19.94
C ASP A 35 14.65 -2.57 18.59
N ALA A 36 13.33 -2.30 18.58
CA ALA A 36 12.60 -1.94 17.36
C ALA A 36 13.17 -0.68 16.73
N GLU A 37 13.33 0.41 17.48
CA GLU A 37 13.93 1.64 16.95
C GLU A 37 15.35 1.42 16.40
N ALA A 38 16.15 0.57 17.05
CA ALA A 38 17.49 0.23 16.58
C ALA A 38 17.44 -0.58 15.27
N LEU A 39 16.47 -1.49 15.12
CA LEU A 39 16.24 -2.23 13.88
C LEU A 39 15.81 -1.29 12.75
N PHE A 40 14.81 -0.43 12.97
CA PHE A 40 14.35 0.54 11.98
C PHE A 40 15.50 1.47 11.52
N ARG A 41 16.34 1.93 12.46
CA ARG A 41 17.57 2.69 12.13
C ARG A 41 18.53 1.93 11.25
N ARG A 42 18.71 0.63 11.50
CA ARG A 42 19.66 -0.21 10.77
C ARG A 42 19.16 -0.56 9.37
N ILE A 43 17.85 -0.76 9.22
CA ILE A 43 17.21 -1.10 7.95
C ILE A 43 17.09 0.14 7.05
N GLY A 44 17.11 1.34 7.65
CA GLY A 44 17.10 2.61 6.89
C GLY A 44 15.69 3.08 6.54
N ILE A 45 14.68 2.63 7.30
CA ILE A 45 13.29 3.06 7.13
C ILE A 45 13.17 4.46 7.72
N THR A 46 13.45 5.45 6.88
CA THR A 46 13.38 6.87 7.22
C THR A 46 12.40 7.55 6.27
N PHE A 47 11.71 8.57 6.77
CA PHE A 47 10.91 9.46 5.93
C PHE A 47 11.59 10.81 5.84
N ALA A 48 11.67 11.36 4.62
CA ALA A 48 12.20 12.70 4.40
C ALA A 48 11.19 13.77 4.82
N VAL A 49 11.47 14.49 5.90
CA VAL A 49 10.60 15.59 6.37
C VAL A 49 11.15 16.92 5.84
N TYR A 50 10.67 17.37 4.68
CA TYR A 50 11.05 18.65 4.06
C TYR A 50 10.31 19.87 4.63
N PHE A 51 9.99 19.86 5.92
CA PHE A 51 9.51 21.05 6.62
C PHE A 51 10.41 21.31 7.84
N GLU A 52 11.05 22.47 7.82
CA GLU A 52 11.88 23.06 8.90
C GLU A 52 13.28 22.46 9.11
N GLY A 53 14.25 22.85 8.27
CA GLY A 53 15.65 23.13 8.65
C GLY A 53 16.37 22.16 9.61
N GLY A 54 16.00 20.89 9.62
CA GLY A 54 16.45 19.85 10.54
C GLY A 54 16.99 18.63 9.79
N ASP A 55 17.39 17.62 10.56
CA ASP A 55 17.93 16.35 10.05
C ASP A 55 17.02 15.80 8.93
N PRO A 56 17.54 15.59 7.70
CA PRO A 56 16.72 15.25 6.52
C PRO A 56 15.99 13.91 6.63
N GLU A 57 16.32 13.08 7.63
CA GLU A 57 15.76 11.76 7.84
C GLU A 57 15.24 11.62 9.27
N ARG A 58 13.93 11.38 9.42
CA ARG A 58 13.33 10.99 10.70
C ARG A 58 12.82 9.56 10.62
N LEU A 59 13.07 8.80 11.68
CA LEU A 59 12.44 7.50 11.89
C LEU A 59 10.94 7.69 12.10
N ILE A 60 10.15 6.86 11.46
CA ILE A 60 8.72 6.79 11.74
C ILE A 60 8.54 6.19 13.15
N PRO A 61 7.77 6.82 14.04
CA PRO A 61 7.43 6.22 15.32
C PRO A 61 6.77 4.86 15.12
N PHE A 62 7.30 3.85 15.80
CA PHE A 62 6.79 2.49 15.73
C PHE A 62 6.07 2.12 17.02
N ASP A 63 4.83 1.62 16.90
CA ASP A 63 4.06 1.07 18.01
C ASP A 63 4.10 -0.45 17.96
N ILE A 64 4.44 -1.06 19.10
CA ILE A 64 4.57 -2.52 19.24
C ILE A 64 3.22 -3.23 19.41
N VAL A 65 2.13 -2.48 19.65
CA VAL A 65 0.78 -3.04 19.77
C VAL A 65 0.14 -3.11 18.38
N PRO A 66 -0.08 -4.31 17.81
CA PRO A 66 -0.55 -4.42 16.44
C PRO A 66 -2.02 -4.02 16.30
N ARG A 67 -2.36 -3.52 15.11
CA ARG A 67 -3.74 -3.38 14.67
C ARG A 67 -4.26 -4.73 14.20
N VAL A 68 -5.21 -5.32 14.93
CA VAL A 68 -5.82 -6.60 14.57
C VAL A 68 -7.11 -6.36 13.80
N LEU A 69 -7.24 -7.06 12.67
CA LEU A 69 -8.48 -7.27 11.94
C LEU A 69 -8.74 -8.77 11.94
N ASP A 70 -9.93 -9.19 12.34
CA ASP A 70 -10.29 -10.61 12.27
C ASP A 70 -10.61 -11.03 10.82
N ALA A 71 -10.67 -12.34 10.57
CA ALA A 71 -10.88 -12.87 9.22
C ALA A 71 -12.23 -12.43 8.61
N SER A 72 -13.26 -12.21 9.43
CA SER A 72 -14.57 -11.77 8.94
C SER A 72 -14.57 -10.29 8.56
N GLU A 73 -13.90 -9.45 9.36
CA GLU A 73 -13.64 -8.05 9.06
C GLU A 73 -12.82 -7.91 7.79
N TRP A 74 -11.72 -8.66 7.66
CA TRP A 74 -10.87 -8.63 6.47
C TRP A 74 -11.61 -9.09 5.22
N SER A 75 -12.34 -10.21 5.27
CA SER A 75 -13.11 -10.71 4.13
C SER A 75 -14.19 -9.72 3.67
N PHE A 76 -14.78 -8.95 4.60
CA PHE A 76 -15.71 -7.88 4.25
C PHE A 76 -14.98 -6.72 3.54
N LEU A 77 -13.84 -6.29 4.06
CA LEU A 77 -13.02 -5.22 3.48
C LEU A 77 -12.51 -5.59 2.09
N GLU A 78 -11.91 -6.77 1.95
CA GLU A 78 -11.37 -7.31 0.70
C GLU A 78 -12.40 -7.25 -0.43
N ARG A 79 -13.61 -7.79 -0.22
CA ARG A 79 -14.68 -7.72 -1.24
C ARG A 79 -15.05 -6.28 -1.62
N GLY A 80 -15.08 -5.38 -0.64
CA GLY A 80 -15.37 -3.96 -0.87
C GLY A 80 -14.27 -3.26 -1.66
N LEU A 81 -13.01 -3.54 -1.33
CA LEU A 81 -11.82 -3.03 -2.00
C LEU A 81 -11.75 -3.52 -3.45
N GLU A 82 -11.93 -4.83 -3.68
CA GLU A 82 -11.99 -5.40 -5.03
C GLU A 82 -13.09 -4.75 -5.87
N GLN A 83 -14.29 -4.61 -5.31
CA GLN A 83 -15.41 -3.96 -6.01
C GLN A 83 -15.05 -2.54 -6.40
N ARG A 84 -14.45 -1.78 -5.47
CA ARG A 84 -14.08 -0.38 -5.69
C ARG A 84 -13.00 -0.25 -6.77
N ILE A 85 -11.95 -1.06 -6.72
CA ILE A 85 -10.85 -1.04 -7.69
C ILE A 85 -11.34 -1.43 -9.10
N ARG A 86 -12.25 -2.41 -9.21
CA ARG A 86 -12.89 -2.76 -10.48
C ARG A 86 -13.70 -1.58 -11.04
N ALA A 87 -14.45 -0.88 -10.19
CA ALA A 87 -15.21 0.30 -10.59
C ALA A 87 -14.31 1.48 -11.01
N LEU A 88 -13.19 1.70 -10.31
CA LEU A 88 -12.20 2.73 -10.66
C LEU A 88 -11.56 2.45 -12.02
N ASN A 89 -11.09 1.23 -12.27
CA ASN A 89 -10.54 0.86 -13.58
C ASN A 89 -11.58 0.99 -14.72
N ALA A 90 -12.81 0.52 -14.49
CA ALA A 90 -13.89 0.68 -15.47
C ALA A 90 -14.23 2.16 -15.75
N PHE A 91 -14.22 3.00 -14.71
CA PHE A 91 -14.39 4.45 -14.86
C PHE A 91 -13.27 5.07 -15.69
N ILE A 92 -12.00 4.74 -15.39
CA ILE A 92 -10.84 5.28 -16.13
C ILE A 92 -10.90 4.85 -17.60
N LYS A 93 -11.22 3.58 -17.87
CA LYS A 93 -11.45 3.09 -19.24
C LYS A 93 -12.52 3.92 -19.94
N ASP A 94 -13.68 4.06 -19.32
CA ASP A 94 -14.83 4.75 -19.91
C ASP A 94 -14.50 6.21 -20.25
N VAL A 95 -13.87 6.96 -19.34
CA VAL A 95 -13.58 8.38 -19.60
C VAL A 95 -12.58 8.62 -20.74
N TYR A 96 -11.65 7.69 -20.96
CA TYR A 96 -10.71 7.74 -22.08
C TYR A 96 -11.28 7.16 -23.39
N HIS A 97 -12.43 6.48 -23.32
CA HIS A 97 -13.08 5.85 -24.47
C HIS A 97 -14.48 6.44 -24.73
N ASP A 98 -15.53 5.69 -24.42
CA ASP A 98 -16.90 5.96 -24.81
C ASP A 98 -17.56 7.05 -23.95
N ARG A 99 -17.05 7.34 -22.75
CA ARG A 99 -17.60 8.36 -21.83
C ARG A 99 -19.09 8.14 -21.52
N GLU A 100 -19.53 6.89 -21.44
CA GLU A 100 -20.92 6.52 -21.17
C GLU A 100 -21.40 7.08 -19.82
N ILE A 101 -20.55 7.12 -18.80
CA ILE A 101 -20.90 7.69 -17.48
C ILE A 101 -21.21 9.20 -17.55
N ILE A 102 -20.56 9.89 -18.48
CA ILE A 102 -20.78 11.32 -18.76
C ILE A 102 -22.04 11.48 -19.61
N ARG A 103 -22.19 10.68 -20.68
CA ARG A 103 -23.37 10.69 -21.55
C ARG A 103 -24.67 10.35 -20.79
N ALA A 104 -24.58 9.47 -19.81
CA ALA A 104 -25.67 9.13 -18.90
C ALA A 104 -25.97 10.22 -17.84
N GLY A 105 -25.13 11.26 -17.74
CA GLY A 105 -25.30 12.37 -16.80
C GLY A 105 -24.99 12.04 -15.34
N VAL A 106 -24.34 10.90 -15.07
CA VAL A 106 -23.97 10.48 -13.70
C VAL A 106 -22.76 11.27 -13.20
N VAL A 107 -21.75 11.45 -14.05
CA VAL A 107 -20.57 12.28 -13.75
C VAL A 107 -20.56 13.51 -14.66
N PRO A 108 -20.51 14.73 -14.12
CA PRO A 108 -20.41 15.94 -14.93
C PRO A 108 -19.11 15.99 -15.74
N GLU A 109 -19.23 16.26 -17.04
CA GLU A 109 -18.10 16.35 -17.99
C GLU A 109 -16.97 17.25 -17.51
N ARG A 110 -17.31 18.42 -16.95
CA ARG A 110 -16.35 19.39 -16.42
C ARG A 110 -15.46 18.87 -15.29
N LEU A 111 -15.90 17.85 -14.54
CA LEU A 111 -15.07 17.27 -13.47
C LEU A 111 -14.00 16.32 -14.01
N VAL A 112 -14.16 15.87 -15.25
CA VAL A 112 -13.27 14.94 -15.93
C VAL A 112 -12.41 15.70 -16.94
N LEU A 113 -13.02 16.25 -18.00
CA LEU A 113 -12.28 16.79 -19.16
C LEU A 113 -11.59 18.14 -18.90
N GLN A 114 -11.98 18.84 -17.83
CA GLN A 114 -11.32 20.09 -17.42
C GLN A 114 -10.44 19.88 -16.18
N ASN A 115 -10.21 18.64 -15.77
CA ASN A 115 -9.31 18.32 -14.68
C ASN A 115 -7.88 18.32 -15.22
N ASP A 116 -6.96 18.99 -14.53
CA ASP A 116 -5.53 19.03 -14.90
C ASP A 116 -4.87 17.64 -14.93
N SER A 117 -5.49 16.65 -14.29
CA SER A 117 -5.01 15.26 -14.29
C SER A 117 -5.51 14.43 -15.49
N PHE A 118 -6.42 14.96 -16.30
CA PHE A 118 -6.89 14.27 -17.50
C PHE A 118 -5.83 14.37 -18.61
N CYS A 119 -5.34 13.23 -19.07
CA CYS A 119 -4.30 13.14 -20.09
C CYS A 119 -4.93 12.89 -21.45
N VAL A 120 -4.96 13.92 -22.31
CA VAL A 120 -5.58 13.85 -23.65
C VAL A 120 -4.87 12.80 -24.52
N GLU A 121 -3.59 12.58 -24.30
CA GLU A 121 -2.76 11.58 -24.98
C GLU A 121 -3.21 10.14 -24.72
N MET A 122 -3.98 9.89 -23.66
CA MET A 122 -4.55 8.58 -23.34
C MET A 122 -5.91 8.31 -24.00
N GLU A 123 -6.48 9.28 -24.73
CA GLU A 123 -7.74 9.08 -25.43
C GLU A 123 -7.61 7.96 -26.47
N GLN A 124 -8.53 6.98 -26.40
CA GLN A 124 -8.58 5.81 -27.30
C GLN A 124 -7.33 4.92 -27.25
N VAL A 125 -6.53 5.01 -26.17
CA VAL A 125 -5.42 4.11 -25.94
C VAL A 125 -5.92 2.84 -25.26
N ASP A 126 -5.88 1.74 -26.00
CA ASP A 126 -6.10 0.39 -25.47
C ASP A 126 -4.88 -0.04 -24.63
N VAL A 127 -5.10 -0.25 -23.33
CA VAL A 127 -4.07 -0.77 -22.41
C VAL A 127 -4.23 -2.29 -22.22
N PRO A 128 -3.15 -3.04 -21.98
CA PRO A 128 -3.24 -4.48 -21.73
C PRO A 128 -4.23 -4.82 -20.61
N GLY A 129 -5.17 -5.71 -20.90
CA GLY A 129 -6.15 -6.21 -19.92
C GLY A 129 -7.16 -5.18 -19.42
N ASP A 130 -7.27 -3.99 -20.03
CA ASP A 130 -8.10 -2.88 -19.54
C ASP A 130 -7.73 -2.41 -18.12
N VAL A 131 -6.49 -2.66 -17.68
CA VAL A 131 -5.99 -2.27 -16.36
C VAL A 131 -5.23 -0.95 -16.45
N TYR A 132 -5.80 0.09 -15.83
CA TYR A 132 -5.20 1.43 -15.75
C TYR A 132 -4.51 1.65 -14.41
N THR A 133 -5.11 1.14 -13.34
CA THR A 133 -4.58 1.20 -11.97
C THR A 133 -4.22 -0.20 -11.52
N HIS A 134 -2.97 -0.57 -11.74
CA HIS A 134 -2.39 -1.87 -11.36
C HIS A 134 -2.25 -2.00 -9.84
N ILE A 135 -1.89 -0.90 -9.17
CA ILE A 135 -1.76 -0.81 -7.72
C ILE A 135 -2.60 0.38 -7.25
N ALA A 136 -3.46 0.15 -6.26
CA ALA A 136 -4.28 1.20 -5.65
C ALA A 136 -4.11 1.18 -4.12
N GLY A 137 -3.76 2.32 -3.53
CA GLY A 137 -3.78 2.50 -2.08
C GLY A 137 -5.12 3.09 -1.65
N ILE A 138 -5.88 2.40 -0.81
CA ILE A 138 -7.21 2.86 -0.37
C ILE A 138 -7.14 3.25 1.11
N ASP A 139 -7.22 4.54 1.38
CA ASP A 139 -7.14 5.06 2.75
C ASP A 139 -8.49 4.91 3.44
N MET A 140 -8.49 4.21 4.58
CA MET A 140 -9.73 3.85 5.26
C MET A 140 -9.70 4.18 6.75
N VAL A 141 -10.87 4.54 7.28
CA VAL A 141 -11.10 4.71 8.71
C VAL A 141 -12.21 3.80 9.20
N ARG A 142 -12.08 3.35 10.44
CA ARG A 142 -13.10 2.58 11.15
C ARG A 142 -13.74 3.49 12.19
N VAL A 143 -15.06 3.69 12.10
CA VAL A 143 -15.83 4.56 13.01
C VAL A 143 -16.76 3.79 13.95
N GLY A 144 -16.91 2.48 13.72
CA GLY A 144 -17.69 1.59 14.56
C GLY A 144 -17.20 0.13 14.44
N PRO A 145 -17.87 -0.83 15.10
CA PRO A 145 -17.51 -2.25 15.00
C PRO A 145 -17.47 -2.74 13.55
N ASP A 146 -18.50 -2.49 12.75
CA ASP A 146 -18.56 -2.98 11.36
C ASP A 146 -18.62 -1.83 10.35
N GLU A 147 -18.21 -0.62 10.78
CA GLU A 147 -18.36 0.60 9.99
C GLU A 147 -17.00 1.12 9.53
N PHE A 148 -16.75 0.98 8.23
CA PHE A 148 -15.54 1.43 7.56
C PHE A 148 -15.89 2.42 6.44
N TYR A 149 -15.07 3.45 6.29
CA TYR A 149 -15.23 4.50 5.29
C TYR A 149 -13.92 4.70 4.54
N VAL A 150 -14.00 4.83 3.21
CA VAL A 150 -12.89 5.27 2.38
C VAL A 150 -12.78 6.78 2.47
N LEU A 151 -11.58 7.27 2.76
CA LEU A 151 -11.25 8.69 2.77
C LEU A 151 -10.67 9.13 1.42
N GLU A 152 -9.78 8.33 0.84
CA GLU A 152 -9.02 8.68 -0.36
C GLU A 152 -8.63 7.43 -1.17
N ASP A 153 -8.54 7.59 -2.50
CA ASP A 153 -8.07 6.58 -3.44
C ASP A 153 -6.76 7.04 -4.09
N ASN A 154 -5.67 6.35 -3.79
CA ASN A 154 -4.35 6.61 -4.36
C ASN A 154 -4.11 5.71 -5.57
N CYS A 155 -4.47 6.21 -6.76
CA CYS A 155 -4.43 5.47 -8.03
C CYS A 155 -3.29 5.89 -8.97
N ARG A 156 -2.30 6.64 -8.46
CA ARG A 156 -1.15 7.13 -9.23
C ARG A 156 0.06 6.23 -8.97
N THR A 157 0.87 6.62 -8.00
CA THR A 157 2.05 5.90 -7.51
C THR A 157 1.89 5.70 -6.00
N PRO A 158 0.97 4.82 -5.56
CA PRO A 158 0.75 4.60 -4.13
C PRO A 158 2.03 4.04 -3.49
N SER A 159 2.35 4.54 -2.30
CA SER A 159 3.51 4.11 -1.51
C SER A 159 3.08 3.55 -0.16
N GLY A 160 3.95 2.83 0.54
CA GLY A 160 3.71 2.35 1.91
C GLY A 160 4.01 0.87 2.14
N VAL A 161 4.22 0.11 1.07
CA VAL A 161 4.38 -1.35 1.12
C VAL A 161 5.65 -1.74 1.87
N SER A 162 6.75 -1.01 1.67
CA SER A 162 8.01 -1.29 2.38
C SER A 162 7.81 -1.25 3.89
N TYR A 163 7.09 -0.24 4.38
CA TYR A 163 6.73 -0.12 5.79
C TYR A 163 5.84 -1.27 6.28
N MET A 164 4.86 -1.71 5.48
CA MET A 164 4.01 -2.85 5.82
C MET A 164 4.83 -4.13 6.03
N LEU A 165 5.72 -4.44 5.09
CA LEU A 165 6.55 -5.64 5.11
C LEU A 165 7.53 -5.60 6.28
N GLU A 166 8.20 -4.47 6.46
CA GLU A 166 9.21 -4.31 7.52
C GLU A 166 8.59 -4.26 8.92
N ASN A 167 7.42 -3.63 9.07
CA ASN A 167 6.67 -3.70 10.32
C ASN A 167 6.35 -5.16 10.68
N ARG A 168 5.99 -5.99 9.69
CA ARG A 168 5.71 -7.41 9.93
C ARG A 168 6.97 -8.17 10.35
N GLU A 169 8.09 -7.95 9.66
CA GLU A 169 9.35 -8.63 9.95
C GLU A 169 9.89 -8.26 11.33
N VAL A 170 9.91 -6.96 11.66
CA VAL A 170 10.32 -6.47 12.99
C VAL A 170 9.44 -7.07 14.09
N MET A 171 8.12 -7.09 13.91
CA MET A 171 7.20 -7.68 14.88
C MET A 171 7.43 -9.18 15.06
N THR A 172 7.64 -9.92 13.97
CA THR A 172 7.90 -11.37 14.00
C THR A 172 9.20 -11.69 14.75
N ARG A 173 10.25 -10.89 14.51
CA ARG A 173 11.55 -11.03 15.16
C ARG A 173 11.53 -10.68 16.65
N LEU A 174 10.83 -9.60 17.02
CA LEU A 174 10.84 -9.10 18.39
C LEU A 174 9.85 -9.83 19.30
N PHE A 175 8.72 -10.29 18.76
CA PHE A 175 7.63 -10.89 19.51
C PHE A 175 7.21 -12.27 18.98
N PRO A 176 8.14 -13.23 18.81
CA PRO A 176 7.83 -14.54 18.23
C PRO A 176 6.76 -15.29 19.04
N ASP A 177 6.75 -15.16 20.37
CA ASP A 177 5.75 -15.79 21.23
C ASP A 177 4.34 -15.22 21.03
N LEU A 178 4.23 -13.93 20.68
CA LEU A 178 2.95 -13.29 20.37
C LEU A 178 2.43 -13.79 19.01
N PHE A 179 3.32 -13.91 18.04
CA PHE A 179 3.01 -14.43 16.70
C PHE A 179 2.60 -15.89 16.74
N ALA A 180 3.29 -16.72 17.53
CA ALA A 180 2.97 -18.14 17.68
C ALA A 180 1.56 -18.40 18.28
N ARG A 181 0.96 -17.40 18.94
CA ARG A 181 -0.39 -17.48 19.51
C ARG A 181 -1.50 -17.11 18.52
N HIS A 182 -1.15 -16.60 17.34
CA HIS A 182 -2.10 -16.13 16.34
C HIS A 182 -1.85 -16.83 15.00
N SER A 183 -2.92 -17.12 14.27
CA SER A 183 -2.83 -17.49 12.86
C SER A 183 -2.85 -16.21 12.03
N ILE A 184 -1.66 -15.64 11.79
CA ILE A 184 -1.48 -14.39 11.06
C ILE A 184 -1.22 -14.71 9.59
N GLU A 185 -1.99 -14.13 8.68
CA GLU A 185 -1.75 -14.25 7.24
C GLU A 185 -0.42 -13.59 6.87
N PRO A 186 0.49 -14.29 6.15
CA PRO A 186 1.75 -13.71 5.72
C PRO A 186 1.53 -12.58 4.70
N VAL A 187 2.42 -11.59 4.72
CA VAL A 187 2.44 -10.50 3.72
C VAL A 187 3.73 -10.50 2.89
N SER A 188 4.68 -11.37 3.21
CA SER A 188 6.01 -11.44 2.60
C SER A 188 6.01 -11.81 1.12
N HIS A 189 4.91 -12.33 0.58
CA HIS A 189 4.80 -12.73 -0.82
C HIS A 189 4.44 -11.55 -1.76
N TYR A 190 4.25 -10.35 -1.21
CA TYR A 190 3.79 -9.19 -1.99
C TYR A 190 4.68 -8.89 -3.21
N GLY A 191 6.01 -8.92 -3.07
CA GLY A 191 6.94 -8.63 -4.17
C GLY A 191 6.80 -9.64 -5.32
N GLU A 192 6.78 -10.93 -4.98
CA GLU A 192 6.61 -12.02 -5.94
C GLU A 192 5.25 -11.93 -6.66
N GLU A 193 4.17 -11.74 -5.91
CA GLU A 193 2.81 -11.60 -6.46
C GLU A 193 2.66 -10.35 -7.35
N LEU A 194 3.30 -9.24 -6.98
CA LEU A 194 3.31 -8.03 -7.78
C LEU A 194 4.04 -8.26 -9.11
N LEU A 195 5.20 -8.91 -9.10
CA LEU A 195 5.93 -9.23 -10.33
C LEU A 195 5.12 -10.19 -11.23
N GLU A 196 4.50 -11.22 -10.65
CA GLU A 196 3.63 -12.13 -11.39
C GLU A 196 2.48 -11.36 -12.07
N MET A 197 1.79 -10.49 -11.31
CA MET A 197 0.72 -9.66 -11.83
C MET A 197 1.19 -8.74 -12.96
N LEU A 198 2.30 -8.02 -12.78
CA LEU A 198 2.86 -7.13 -13.81
C LEU A 198 3.26 -7.89 -15.08
N SER A 199 3.71 -9.13 -14.93
CA SER A 199 4.03 -10.00 -16.08
C SER A 199 2.78 -10.38 -16.90
N THR A 200 1.59 -10.38 -16.29
CA THR A 200 0.33 -10.69 -17.00
C THR A 200 -0.16 -9.56 -17.91
N VAL A 201 0.33 -8.33 -17.72
CA VAL A 201 -0.07 -7.14 -18.49
C VAL A 201 0.98 -6.74 -19.53
N ALA A 202 1.84 -7.68 -19.94
CA ALA A 202 2.77 -7.47 -21.03
C ALA A 202 2.03 -7.05 -22.34
N PRO A 203 2.59 -6.12 -23.12
CA PRO A 203 1.92 -5.63 -24.32
C PRO A 203 1.84 -6.73 -25.41
N PRO A 204 0.87 -6.67 -26.34
CA PRO A 204 0.65 -7.74 -27.33
C PRO A 204 1.84 -8.06 -28.24
N ASN A 205 2.77 -7.12 -28.39
CA ASN A 205 4.00 -7.28 -29.18
C ASN A 205 5.18 -7.86 -28.38
N CYS A 206 5.00 -8.15 -27.08
CA CYS A 206 5.98 -8.84 -26.26
C CYS A 206 6.02 -10.32 -26.66
N ASN A 207 7.11 -10.75 -27.31
CA ASN A 207 7.33 -12.13 -27.69
C ASN A 207 8.22 -12.83 -26.66
N GLY A 208 7.65 -13.73 -25.85
CA GLY A 208 8.38 -14.48 -24.82
C GLY A 208 8.12 -13.94 -23.42
N ASP A 209 9.07 -14.18 -22.52
CA ASP A 209 8.97 -13.75 -21.12
C ASP A 209 9.20 -12.23 -21.01
N PRO A 210 8.31 -11.47 -20.37
CA PRO A 210 8.46 -10.03 -20.24
C PRO A 210 9.59 -9.66 -19.26
N THR A 211 10.39 -8.66 -19.62
CA THR A 211 11.32 -8.02 -18.68
C THR A 211 10.61 -6.87 -17.98
N VAL A 212 10.50 -6.94 -16.65
CA VAL A 212 9.94 -5.88 -15.81
C VAL A 212 11.09 -5.08 -15.17
N VAL A 213 10.96 -3.75 -15.14
CA VAL A 213 11.90 -2.83 -14.48
C VAL A 213 11.12 -1.81 -13.65
N LEU A 214 11.72 -1.30 -12.57
CA LEU A 214 11.14 -0.23 -11.77
C LEU A 214 11.83 1.09 -12.11
N MET A 215 11.11 1.99 -12.75
CA MET A 215 11.64 3.31 -13.09
C MET A 215 11.51 4.28 -11.91
N THR A 216 12.62 4.90 -11.52
CA THR A 216 12.70 5.82 -10.38
C THR A 216 13.20 7.21 -10.80
N PRO A 217 12.72 8.30 -10.16
CA PRO A 217 13.29 9.63 -10.32
C PRO A 217 14.66 9.82 -9.63
N GLY A 218 15.18 8.78 -8.95
CA GLY A 218 16.50 8.77 -8.34
C GLY A 218 16.53 9.16 -6.85
N ALA A 219 17.74 9.22 -6.30
CA ALA A 219 18.02 9.28 -4.86
C ALA A 219 17.48 10.52 -4.12
N TYR A 220 17.12 11.57 -4.84
CA TYR A 220 16.56 12.80 -4.25
C TYR A 220 15.04 12.75 -4.03
N ASN A 221 14.40 11.64 -4.39
CA ASN A 221 12.98 11.42 -4.12
C ASN A 221 12.77 10.82 -2.73
N SER A 222 11.76 11.31 -2.00
CA SER A 222 11.46 10.85 -0.63
C SER A 222 11.09 9.37 -0.52
N ALA A 223 10.60 8.75 -1.60
CA ALA A 223 10.25 7.34 -1.67
C ALA A 223 11.35 6.47 -2.30
N TYR A 224 12.54 7.01 -2.56
CA TYR A 224 13.63 6.25 -3.22
C TYR A 224 14.03 4.97 -2.47
N PHE A 225 13.99 5.00 -1.14
CA PHE A 225 14.18 3.81 -0.31
C PHE A 225 13.17 2.72 -0.68
N GLU A 226 11.88 3.06 -0.77
CA GLU A 226 10.83 2.10 -1.12
C GLU A 226 10.99 1.60 -2.55
N HIS A 227 11.44 2.44 -3.49
CA HIS A 227 11.71 2.02 -4.87
C HIS A 227 12.82 0.96 -4.92
N THR A 228 13.91 1.21 -4.18
CA THR A 228 15.06 0.30 -4.10
C THR A 228 14.68 -1.00 -3.41
N PHE A 229 13.97 -0.90 -2.29
CA PHE A 229 13.47 -2.03 -1.53
C PHE A 229 12.56 -2.92 -2.37
N LEU A 230 11.57 -2.33 -3.06
CA LEU A 230 10.61 -3.08 -3.84
C LEU A 230 11.27 -3.73 -5.07
N ALA A 231 12.22 -3.05 -5.72
CA ALA A 231 12.99 -3.64 -6.82
C ALA A 231 13.82 -4.86 -6.37
N ASP A 232 14.45 -4.79 -5.19
CA ASP A 232 15.20 -5.90 -4.59
C ASP A 232 14.27 -7.08 -4.24
N GLU A 233 13.14 -6.81 -3.57
CA GLU A 233 12.14 -7.84 -3.21
C GLU A 233 11.53 -8.53 -4.44
N MET A 234 11.32 -7.78 -5.53
CA MET A 234 10.84 -8.32 -6.79
C MET A 234 11.95 -9.00 -7.61
N GLY A 235 13.23 -8.75 -7.31
CA GLY A 235 14.35 -9.22 -8.10
C GLY A 235 14.41 -8.60 -9.50
N ILE A 236 14.05 -7.33 -9.65
CA ILE A 236 14.05 -6.58 -10.93
C ILE A 236 15.04 -5.41 -10.91
N GLU A 237 15.39 -4.92 -12.09
CA GLU A 237 16.29 -3.76 -12.21
C GLU A 237 15.58 -2.46 -11.80
N LEU A 238 16.26 -1.68 -10.97
CA LEU A 238 15.91 -0.30 -10.65
C LEU A 238 16.61 0.63 -11.65
N VAL A 239 15.84 1.34 -12.46
CA VAL A 239 16.36 2.16 -13.58
C VAL A 239 15.95 3.61 -13.47
N GLU A 240 16.80 4.53 -13.93
CA GLU A 240 16.45 5.93 -14.15
C GLU A 240 16.11 6.17 -15.64
N ALA A 241 15.52 7.33 -15.94
CA ALA A 241 15.15 7.66 -17.32
C ALA A 241 16.34 7.65 -18.30
N ALA A 242 17.56 7.93 -17.82
CA ALA A 242 18.78 7.93 -18.63
C ALA A 242 19.27 6.53 -19.02
N ASP A 243 18.80 5.48 -18.33
CA ASP A 243 19.17 4.10 -18.61
C ASP A 243 18.33 3.48 -19.73
N LEU A 244 17.23 4.15 -20.11
CA LEU A 244 16.27 3.69 -21.12
C LEU A 244 16.37 4.54 -22.39
N ILE A 245 16.36 3.88 -23.55
CA ILE A 245 16.32 4.52 -24.86
C ILE A 245 15.20 3.86 -25.67
N VAL A 246 14.42 4.68 -26.38
CA VAL A 246 13.41 4.20 -27.33
C VAL A 246 14.01 4.22 -28.73
N GLU A 247 14.10 3.06 -29.36
CA GLU A 247 14.55 2.90 -30.75
C GLU A 247 13.53 2.06 -31.52
N ASP A 248 13.18 2.50 -32.73
CA ASP A 248 12.41 1.68 -33.67
C ASP A 248 13.37 0.63 -34.27
N LEU A 249 13.24 -0.62 -33.84
CA LEU A 249 14.01 -1.76 -34.36
C LEU A 249 13.33 -2.43 -35.58
#